data_AF-A0A920V9Y7-F1
#
_entry.id   AF-A0A920V9Y7-F1
#
_cell.length_a   1.000
_cell.length_b   1.000
_cell.length_c   1.000
_cell.angle_alpha   90.00
_cell.angle_beta   90.00
_cell.angle_gamma   90.00
#
_symmetry.space_group_name_H-M   'P 1'
#
loop_
_entity.id
_entity.type
_entity.pdbx_description
1 polymer ?
#
loop_
_entity_poly.entity_id
_entity_poly.type
_entity_poly.pdbx_seq_one_letter_code
_entity_poly.pdbx_strand_id
1 'polypeptide(L)'
;MIKAVVPYMKEQGSGAIVNDSSLAGINGVGSSIAYVTSKAALNVMTKSLAHVLGPEIRINTVAPGPIKTRWLKGGMGDEAYAALIQQAEDQFP
;
A
#
# COMPACT_ATOMS: atom_id res chain seq x y z
N MET A 1 11.18 -2.82 -8.88
CA MET A 1 10.28 -3.61 -9.74
C MET A 1 9.79 -2.83 -10.95
N ILE A 2 9.21 -1.63 -10.79
CA ILE A 2 8.65 -0.83 -11.91
C ILE A 2 9.62 -0.67 -13.08
N LYS A 3 10.84 -0.17 -12.84
CA LYS A 3 11.87 -0.01 -13.88
C LYS A 3 12.10 -1.28 -14.73
N ALA A 4 12.04 -2.46 -14.12
CA ALA A 4 12.32 -3.72 -14.80
C ALA A 4 11.17 -4.18 -15.70
N VAL A 5 9.91 -3.93 -15.33
CA VAL A 5 8.74 -4.40 -16.08
C VAL A 5 8.29 -3.43 -17.18
N VAL A 6 8.67 -2.15 -17.07
CA VAL A 6 8.24 -1.10 -18.01
C VAL A 6 8.60 -1.39 -19.48
N PRO A 7 9.82 -1.86 -19.84
CA PRO A 7 10.14 -2.15 -21.23
C PRO A 7 9.19 -3.18 -21.86
N TYR A 8 8.88 -4.24 -21.12
CA TYR A 8 7.99 -5.31 -21.58
C TYR A 8 6.54 -4.85 -21.71
N MET A 9 6.03 -4.07 -20.74
CA MET A 9 4.67 -3.51 -20.82
C MET A 9 4.52 -2.50 -21.97
N LYS A 10 5.58 -1.75 -22.28
CA LYS A 10 5.62 -0.85 -23.45
C LYS A 10 5.64 -1.62 -24.76
N GLU A 11 6.46 -2.67 -24.87
CA GLU A 11 6.48 -3.56 -26.04
C GLU A 11 5.12 -4.22 -26.27
N GLN A 12 4.46 -4.64 -25.19
CA GLN A 12 3.10 -5.17 -25.22
C GLN A 12 2.02 -4.12 -25.58
N GLY A 13 2.34 -2.82 -25.49
CA GLY A 13 1.38 -1.72 -25.68
C GLY A 13 0.29 -1.65 -24.60
N SER A 14 0.44 -2.35 -23.48
CA SER A 14 -0.51 -2.34 -22.37
C SER A 14 0.13 -2.76 -21.05
N GLY A 15 -0.36 -2.22 -19.94
CA GLY A 15 0.10 -2.62 -18.62
C GLY A 15 -0.72 -2.04 -17.47
N ALA A 16 -0.70 -2.74 -16.34
CA ALA A 16 -1.25 -2.28 -15.08
C ALA A 16 -0.28 -2.58 -13.94
N ILE A 17 0.05 -1.55 -13.15
CA ILE A 17 0.90 -1.66 -11.96
C ILE A 17 0.08 -1.24 -10.75
N VAL A 18 0.08 -2.07 -9.71
CA VAL A 18 -0.51 -1.75 -8.41
C VAL A 18 0.57 -1.82 -7.35
N ASN A 19 0.82 -0.69 -6.70
CA ASN A 19 1.72 -0.60 -5.57
C ASN A 19 0.93 -0.79 -4.26
N ASP A 20 1.51 -1.54 -3.32
CA ASP A 20 0.94 -1.71 -1.98
C ASP A 20 1.58 -0.73 -1.00
N SER A 21 0.81 0.28 -0.61
CA SER A 21 1.19 1.32 0.33
C SER A 21 0.68 1.01 1.74
N SER A 22 0.18 2.02 2.46
CA SER A 22 -0.38 1.93 3.80
C SER A 22 -1.12 3.21 4.13
N LEU A 23 -2.20 3.12 4.93
CA LEU A 23 -2.85 4.27 5.54
C LEU A 23 -1.85 5.12 6.36
N ALA A 24 -0.79 4.48 6.89
CA ALA A 24 0.31 5.16 7.58
C ALA A 24 1.00 6.22 6.72
N GLY A 25 1.11 5.99 5.41
CA GLY A 25 1.68 6.95 4.46
C GLY A 25 0.76 8.13 4.13
N ILE A 26 -0.44 8.17 4.71
CA ILE A 26 -1.44 9.23 4.55
C ILE A 26 -1.60 10.00 5.87
N ASN A 27 -1.79 9.29 6.98
CA ASN A 27 -2.10 9.91 8.28
C ASN A 27 -0.88 10.13 9.19
N GLY A 28 0.30 9.60 8.83
CA GLY A 28 1.51 9.75 9.62
C GLY A 28 1.64 8.79 10.82
N VAL A 29 0.70 7.86 11.01
CA VAL A 29 0.67 6.91 12.14
C VAL A 29 0.98 5.52 11.64
N GLY A 30 2.07 4.92 12.14
CA GLY A 30 2.49 3.57 11.75
C GLY A 30 3.57 3.01 12.67
N SER A 31 4.15 1.89 12.29
CA SER A 31 5.13 1.17 13.11
C SER A 31 6.44 1.91 13.35
N SER A 32 6.79 2.89 12.49
CA SER A 32 7.96 3.76 12.66
C SER A 32 7.91 4.97 11.70
N ILE A 33 8.71 6.00 12.00
CA ILE A 33 8.92 7.15 11.08
C ILE A 33 9.44 6.66 9.72
N ALA A 34 10.40 5.73 9.71
CA ALA A 34 10.93 5.18 8.47
C ALA A 34 9.85 4.47 7.64
N TYR A 35 8.97 3.69 8.29
CA TYR A 35 7.86 3.02 7.62
C TYR A 35 6.87 4.03 7.01
N VAL A 36 6.41 4.99 7.82
CA VAL A 36 5.49 6.07 7.40
C VAL A 36 6.06 6.82 6.18
N THR A 37 7.31 7.27 6.28
CA THR A 37 7.99 8.01 5.19
C THR A 37 8.12 7.16 3.93
N SER A 38 8.47 5.87 4.07
CA SER A 38 8.60 4.98 2.91
C SER A 38 7.29 4.79 2.15
N LYS A 39 6.17 4.69 2.87
CA LYS A 39 4.83 4.51 2.29
C LYS A 39 4.28 5.81 1.70
N ALA A 40 4.55 6.95 2.33
CA ALA A 40 4.26 8.27 1.76
C ALA A 40 5.05 8.50 0.45
N ALA A 41 6.34 8.16 0.42
CA ALA A 41 7.17 8.26 -0.77
C ALA A 41 6.62 7.39 -1.93
N LEU A 42 6.16 6.17 -1.63
CA LEU A 42 5.53 5.29 -2.61
C LEU A 42 4.26 5.90 -3.23
N ASN A 43 3.45 6.61 -2.44
CA ASN A 43 2.25 7.29 -2.94
C ASN A 43 2.59 8.38 -3.95
N VAL A 44 3.55 9.25 -3.62
CA VAL A 44 3.98 10.35 -4.50
C VAL A 44 4.71 9.82 -5.73
N MET A 45 5.55 8.79 -5.57
CA MET A 45 6.21 8.13 -6.70
C MET A 45 5.20 7.54 -7.69
N THR A 46 4.14 6.89 -7.19
CA THR A 46 3.06 6.36 -8.03
C THR A 46 2.40 7.46 -8.85
N LYS A 47 2.08 8.60 -8.22
CA LYS A 47 1.48 9.75 -8.90
C LYS A 47 2.41 10.34 -9.98
N SER A 48 3.69 10.50 -9.66
CA SER A 48 4.69 10.98 -10.62
C SER A 48 4.82 10.04 -11.82
N LEU A 49 4.90 8.72 -11.57
CA LEU A 49 5.02 7.72 -12.62
C LEU A 49 3.76 7.59 -13.48
N ALA A 50 2.57 7.88 -12.95
CA ALA A 50 1.35 7.90 -13.75
C ALA A 50 1.44 8.91 -14.90
N HIS A 51 2.10 10.06 -14.70
CA HIS A 51 2.33 11.05 -15.76
C HIS A 51 3.35 10.58 -16.81
N VAL A 52 4.31 9.75 -16.42
CA VAL A 52 5.40 9.27 -17.31
C VAL A 52 4.98 8.05 -18.12
N LEU A 53 4.14 7.19 -17.53
CA LEU A 53 3.81 5.87 -18.07
C LEU A 53 2.45 5.83 -18.78
N GLY A 54 1.56 6.76 -18.45
CA GLY A 54 0.25 6.86 -19.12
C GLY A 54 0.35 7.44 -20.54
N PRO A 55 -0.65 7.17 -21.40
CA PRO A 55 -1.83 6.34 -21.14
C PRO A 55 -1.58 4.83 -21.29
N GLU A 56 -0.45 4.42 -21.87
CA GLU A 56 -0.14 3.02 -22.22
C GLU A 56 -0.13 2.10 -20.99
N ILE A 57 0.45 2.56 -19.88
CA ILE A 57 0.56 1.79 -18.64
C ILE A 57 -0.14 2.55 -17.52
N ARG A 58 -1.16 1.93 -16.93
CA ARG A 58 -1.83 2.47 -15.74
C ARG A 58 -1.07 2.07 -14.49
N ILE A 59 -0.81 3.03 -13.61
CA ILE A 59 -0.18 2.78 -12.32
C ILE A 59 -0.99 3.42 -11.20
N ASN A 60 -1.31 2.64 -10.17
CA ASN A 60 -2.05 3.09 -8.99
C ASN A 60 -1.43 2.50 -7.73
N THR A 61 -1.83 3.07 -6.59
CA THR A 61 -1.45 2.60 -5.26
C THR A 61 -2.72 2.24 -4.50
N VAL A 62 -2.66 1.21 -3.66
CA VAL A 62 -3.66 0.95 -2.61
C VAL A 62 -3.02 1.25 -1.27
N ALA A 63 -3.77 1.86 -0.35
CA ALA A 63 -3.28 2.20 0.99
C ALA A 63 -4.13 1.49 2.07
N PRO A 64 -3.83 0.22 2.40
CA PRO A 64 -4.61 -0.52 3.37
C PRO A 64 -4.50 0.06 4.79
N GLY A 65 -5.61 -0.01 5.53
CA GLY A 65 -5.60 0.09 6.99
C GLY A 65 -5.18 -1.23 7.65
N PRO A 66 -5.55 -1.48 8.91
CA PRO A 66 -5.35 -2.78 9.54
C PRO A 66 -6.09 -3.88 8.78
N ILE A 67 -5.38 -4.93 8.35
CA ILE A 67 -5.96 -6.09 7.65
C ILE A 67 -5.64 -7.35 8.47
N LYS A 68 -6.62 -8.25 8.59
CA LYS A 68 -6.54 -9.55 9.30
C LYS A 68 -5.53 -10.50 8.65
N THR A 69 -4.24 -10.24 8.86
CA THR A 69 -3.12 -11.04 8.36
C THR A 69 -2.19 -11.43 9.50
N ARG A 70 -1.30 -12.40 9.24
CA ARG A 70 -0.26 -12.81 10.20
C ARG A 70 0.63 -11.65 10.67
N TRP A 71 0.84 -10.63 9.81
CA TRP A 71 1.70 -9.50 10.11
C TRP A 71 1.13 -8.62 11.21
N LEU A 72 -0.18 -8.33 11.14
CA LEU A 72 -0.85 -7.48 12.13
C LEU A 72 -0.85 -8.14 13.52
N LYS A 73 -1.19 -9.42 13.59
CA LYS A 73 -1.15 -10.19 14.84
C LYS A 73 0.25 -10.21 15.46
N GLY A 74 1.27 -10.49 14.65
CA GLY A 74 2.66 -10.54 15.10
C GLY A 74 3.22 -9.18 15.55
N GLY A 75 2.70 -8.07 15.03
CA GLY A 75 3.16 -6.72 15.38
C GLY A 75 2.48 -6.10 16.61
N MET A 76 1.30 -6.58 16.99
CA MET A 76 0.50 -5.99 18.09
C MET A 76 0.49 -6.84 19.37
N GLY A 77 0.82 -8.14 19.28
CA GLY A 77 0.62 -9.08 20.39
C GLY A 77 -0.81 -9.59 20.46
N ASP A 78 -1.00 -10.75 21.11
CA ASP A 78 -2.28 -11.47 21.07
C ASP A 78 -3.45 -10.67 21.66
N GLU A 79 -3.24 -9.99 22.80
CA GLU A 79 -4.28 -9.21 23.48
C GLU A 79 -4.74 -8.00 22.65
N ALA A 80 -3.80 -7.16 22.19
CA ALA A 80 -4.13 -5.98 21.40
C ALA A 80 -4.74 -6.35 20.03
N TYR A 81 -4.31 -7.48 19.44
CA TYR A 81 -4.92 -8.01 18.24
C TYR A 81 -6.37 -8.47 18.50
N ALA A 82 -6.62 -9.22 19.57
CA ALA A 82 -7.97 -9.67 19.92
C ALA A 82 -8.92 -8.47 20.17
N ALA A 83 -8.44 -7.45 20.88
CA ALA A 83 -9.21 -6.22 21.12
C ALA A 83 -9.54 -5.48 19.81
N LEU A 84 -8.59 -5.37 18.87
CA LEU A 84 -8.83 -4.76 17.57
C LEU A 84 -9.88 -5.53 16.76
N ILE A 85 -9.83 -6.86 16.77
CA ILE A 85 -10.80 -7.70 16.06
C ILE A 85 -12.20 -7.54 16.66
N GLN A 86 -12.33 -7.58 17.98
CA GLN A 86 -13.62 -7.35 18.65
C GLN A 86 -14.18 -5.97 18.31
N GLN A 87 -13.35 -4.92 18.39
CA GLN A 87 -13.79 -3.57 18.04
C GLN A 87 -14.26 -3.47 16.58
N ALA A 88 -13.56 -4.15 15.66
CA ALA A 88 -13.95 -4.18 14.25
C ALA A 88 -15.28 -4.91 14.03
N GLU A 89 -15.51 -6.03 14.72
CA GLU A 89 -16.77 -6.79 14.68
C GLU A 89 -17.95 -5.99 15.27
N ASP A 90 -17.72 -5.23 16.34
CA ASP A 90 -18.73 -4.38 16.95
C ASP A 90 -19.10 -3.18 16.04
N GLN A 91 -18.11 -2.67 15.29
CA GLN A 91 -18.27 -1.48 14.45
C GLN A 91 -18.81 -1.80 13.06
N PHE A 92 -18.46 -2.96 12.50
CA PHE A 92 -18.78 -3.36 11.14
C PHE A 92 -19.41 -4.77 11.15
N PRO A 93 -20.75 -4.88 11.05
CA PRO A 93 -21.46 -6.17 11.08
C PRO A 93 -21.21 -7.03 9.83
#